data_AF-A0A3C0X3K0-F1
#
_entry.id   AF-A0A3C0X3K0-F1
#
_cell.length_a   1.000
_cell.length_b   1.000
_cell.length_c   1.000
_cell.angle_alpha   90.00
_cell.angle_beta   90.00
_cell.angle_gamma   90.00
#
_symmetry.space_group_name_H-M   'P 1'
#
loop_
_entity.id
_entity.type
_entity.pdbx_description
1 polymer ?
#
loop_
_entity_poly.entity_id
_entity_poly.type
_entity_poly.pdbx_seq_one_letter_code
_entity_poly.pdbx_strand_id
1 'polypeptide(L)'
;MRVKGAQSASFVLKNPVDISQYVVESGKLHISVYINNPDLLTGATYFYLTSSGDVDEESIYWYLQKYQFTAGWNEIELPFYISSFKRAPKTEAIKHFTFNTQKPSEGAVIILDNMYVTKD
;
A
#
# COMPACT_ATOMS: atom_id res chain seq x y z
N MET A 1 -12.03 8.27 4.80
CA MET A 1 -13.01 7.69 3.85
C MET A 1 -13.54 6.39 4.46
N ARG A 2 -14.86 6.13 4.45
CA ARG A 2 -15.43 4.87 5.00
C ARG A 2 -15.56 3.87 3.85
N VAL A 3 -14.74 2.82 3.86
CA VAL A 3 -14.82 1.77 2.84
C VAL A 3 -16.05 0.91 3.12
N LYS A 4 -17.14 1.12 2.37
CA LYS A 4 -18.31 0.23 2.39
C LYS A 4 -18.13 -0.85 1.32
N GLY A 5 -17.83 -2.07 1.74
CA GLY A 5 -17.89 -3.26 0.90
C GLY A 5 -16.71 -3.52 -0.06
N ALA A 6 -15.67 -2.68 -0.09
CA ALA A 6 -14.49 -2.96 -0.92
C ALA A 6 -13.41 -3.69 -0.10
N GLN A 7 -12.87 -4.76 -0.70
CA GLN A 7 -11.76 -5.58 -0.20
C GLN A 7 -10.42 -4.82 -0.15
N SER A 8 -10.45 -3.53 -0.46
CA SER A 8 -9.31 -2.65 -0.54
C SER A 8 -9.64 -1.19 -0.24
N ALA A 9 -8.65 -0.47 0.25
CA ALA A 9 -8.57 0.99 0.18
C ALA A 9 -7.63 1.34 -0.99
N SER A 10 -8.19 1.89 -2.06
CA SER A 10 -7.45 2.26 -3.28
C SER A 10 -7.57 3.75 -3.55
N PHE A 11 -6.50 4.34 -4.09
CA PHE A 11 -6.48 5.74 -4.49
C PHE A 11 -5.70 5.91 -5.79
N VAL A 12 -6.10 6.94 -6.54
CA VAL A 12 -5.48 7.32 -7.81
C VAL A 12 -5.08 8.79 -7.71
N LEU A 13 -3.79 9.07 -7.85
CA LEU A 13 -3.30 10.44 -7.96
C LEU A 13 -3.82 11.07 -9.24
N LYS A 14 -4.19 12.34 -9.15
CA LYS A 14 -4.57 13.14 -10.32
C LYS A 14 -3.44 13.21 -11.34
N ASN A 15 -2.21 13.33 -10.86
CA ASN A 15 -1.00 13.33 -11.67
C ASN A 15 -0.08 12.21 -11.22
N PRO A 16 0.56 11.46 -12.13
CA PRO A 16 1.58 10.49 -11.76
C PRO A 16 2.77 11.17 -11.09
N VAL A 17 3.49 10.40 -10.29
CA VAL A 17 4.72 10.82 -9.60
C VAL A 17 5.89 9.93 -10.02
N ASP A 18 7.05 10.55 -10.16
CA ASP A 18 8.31 9.86 -10.41
C ASP A 18 8.93 9.43 -9.08
N ILE A 19 9.00 8.12 -8.86
CA ILE A 19 9.68 7.51 -7.72
C ILE A 19 10.93 6.73 -8.12
N SER A 20 11.34 6.77 -9.40
CA SER A 20 12.42 5.94 -9.97
C SER A 20 13.71 6.03 -9.16
N GLN A 21 14.06 7.23 -8.70
CA GLN A 21 15.26 7.48 -7.91
C GLN A 21 15.23 6.89 -6.49
N TYR A 22 14.06 6.44 -6.00
CA TYR A 22 13.85 5.87 -4.67
C TYR A 22 13.69 4.35 -4.71
N VAL A 23 13.53 3.73 -5.87
CA VAL A 23 13.46 2.26 -6.00
C VAL A 23 14.88 1.68 -5.99
N VAL A 24 15.53 1.85 -4.84
CA VAL A 24 16.92 1.47 -4.55
C VAL A 24 17.01 0.81 -3.17
N GLU A 25 18.18 0.30 -2.79
CA GLU A 25 18.36 -0.45 -1.55
C GLU A 25 18.04 0.36 -0.28
N SER A 26 18.49 1.62 -0.20
CA SER A 26 18.17 2.53 0.92
C SER A 26 16.78 3.17 0.83
N GLY A 27 16.06 2.91 -0.25
CA GLY A 27 14.77 3.53 -0.52
C GLY A 27 13.65 2.93 0.30
N LYS A 28 12.74 3.78 0.78
CA LYS A 28 11.55 3.38 1.55
C LYS A 28 10.32 4.15 1.13
N LEU A 29 9.18 3.47 1.13
CA LEU A 29 7.85 4.07 1.13
C LEU A 29 7.35 4.18 2.57
N HIS A 30 6.87 5.36 2.94
CA HIS A 30 6.29 5.67 4.25
C HIS A 30 4.81 5.92 4.11
N ILE A 31 4.01 5.40 5.04
CA ILE A 31 2.55 5.55 5.03
C ILE A 31 2.01 5.61 6.46
N SER A 32 1.16 6.60 6.75
CA SER A 32 0.28 6.55 7.93
C SER A 32 -0.95 5.73 7.58
N VAL A 33 -1.22 4.66 8.35
CA VAL A 33 -2.40 3.79 8.16
C VAL A 33 -3.23 3.71 9.44
N TYR A 34 -4.49 4.14 9.34
CA TYR A 34 -5.48 3.91 10.38
C TYR A 34 -6.17 2.58 10.15
N ILE A 35 -6.22 1.73 11.18
CA ILE A 35 -7.01 0.49 11.20
C ILE A 35 -7.85 0.51 12.48
N ASN A 36 -9.18 0.44 12.36
CA ASN A 36 -10.03 0.45 13.55
C ASN A 36 -9.86 -0.80 14.43
N ASN A 37 -9.65 -1.96 13.82
CA ASN A 37 -9.41 -3.22 14.51
C ASN A 37 -8.63 -4.20 13.61
N PRO A 38 -7.35 -4.49 13.90
CA PRO A 38 -6.52 -5.40 13.11
C PRO A 38 -7.06 -6.82 12.96
N ASP A 39 -7.89 -7.30 13.89
CA ASP A 39 -8.49 -8.63 13.80
C ASP A 39 -9.54 -8.77 12.70
N LEU A 40 -9.98 -7.64 12.12
CA LEU A 40 -10.84 -7.62 10.94
C LEU A 40 -10.06 -7.83 9.64
N LEU A 41 -8.72 -7.80 9.68
CA LEU A 41 -7.81 -8.11 8.57
C LEU A 41 -7.48 -9.62 8.59
N THR A 42 -8.45 -10.43 8.15
CA THR A 42 -8.46 -11.88 8.34
C THR A 42 -7.70 -12.66 7.27
N GLY A 43 -7.33 -12.03 6.16
CA GLY A 43 -6.61 -12.65 5.06
C GLY A 43 -5.25 -12.01 4.78
N ALA A 44 -4.63 -12.49 3.71
CA ALA A 44 -3.38 -11.91 3.22
C ALA A 44 -3.60 -10.43 2.90
N THR A 45 -2.74 -9.58 3.48
CA THR A 45 -2.82 -8.13 3.33
C THR A 45 -1.62 -7.66 2.54
N TYR A 46 -1.85 -6.77 1.58
CA TYR A 46 -0.84 -6.29 0.66
C TYR A 46 -0.97 -4.79 0.44
N PHE A 47 0.16 -4.14 0.24
CA PHE A 47 0.21 -2.81 -0.32
C PHE A 47 0.80 -2.85 -1.72
N TYR A 48 0.17 -2.17 -2.67
CA TYR A 48 0.57 -2.15 -4.08
C TYR A 48 0.81 -0.71 -4.55
N LEU A 49 1.83 -0.52 -5.39
CA LEU A 49 2.02 0.63 -6.27
C LEU A 49 1.95 0.19 -7.74
N THR A 50 1.25 0.93 -8.59
CA THR A 50 1.18 0.65 -10.04
C THR A 50 1.08 1.92 -10.89
N SER A 51 1.61 1.85 -12.11
CA SER A 51 1.51 2.92 -13.12
C SER A 51 0.33 2.69 -14.07
N SER A 52 -0.13 1.45 -14.26
CA SER A 52 -1.28 1.11 -15.12
C SER A 52 -2.63 1.26 -14.42
N GLY A 53 -2.68 0.95 -13.12
CA GLY A 53 -3.92 0.85 -12.35
C GLY A 53 -4.42 -0.57 -12.15
N ASP A 54 -3.79 -1.54 -12.81
CA ASP A 54 -4.04 -2.96 -12.64
C ASP A 54 -2.89 -3.59 -11.85
N VAL A 55 -3.17 -3.93 -10.58
CA VAL A 55 -2.19 -4.55 -9.68
C VAL A 55 -1.85 -5.99 -10.07
N ASP A 56 -2.69 -6.64 -10.89
CA ASP A 56 -2.47 -7.98 -11.39
C ASP A 56 -1.59 -8.00 -12.64
N GLU A 57 -1.60 -6.93 -13.43
CA GLU A 57 -0.73 -6.75 -14.59
C GLU A 57 0.68 -6.29 -14.21
N GLU A 58 0.80 -5.22 -13.42
CA GLU A 58 2.08 -4.67 -12.96
C GLU A 58 1.97 -4.05 -11.56
N SER A 59 2.94 -4.34 -10.70
CA SER A 59 3.00 -3.72 -9.38
C SER A 59 4.34 -3.90 -8.69
N ILE A 60 4.68 -2.92 -7.85
CA ILE A 60 5.56 -3.10 -6.68
C ILE A 60 4.64 -3.43 -5.51
N TYR A 61 4.96 -4.46 -4.73
CA TYR A 61 4.12 -4.82 -3.59
C TYR A 61 4.87 -5.33 -2.38
N TRP A 62 4.21 -5.18 -1.23
CA TRP A 62 4.66 -5.67 0.06
C TRP A 62 3.56 -6.50 0.68
N TYR A 63 3.96 -7.62 1.30
CA TYR A 63 3.07 -8.41 2.15
C TYR A 63 3.10 -7.84 3.57
N LEU A 64 1.92 -7.56 4.12
CA LEU A 64 1.73 -7.01 5.46
C LEU A 64 1.01 -8.03 6.32
N GLN A 65 1.47 -8.18 7.55
CA GLN A 65 0.93 -9.11 8.52
C GLN A 65 0.13 -8.34 9.56
N LYS A 66 -1.05 -8.86 9.94
CA LYS A 66 -1.95 -8.16 10.84
C LYS A 66 -1.32 -7.75 12.18
N TYR A 67 -0.36 -8.52 12.68
CA TYR A 67 0.32 -8.23 13.94
C TYR A 67 1.26 -7.02 13.87
N GLN A 68 1.53 -6.49 12.68
CA GLN A 68 2.28 -5.25 12.50
C GLN A 68 1.42 -4.01 12.82
N PHE A 69 0.11 -4.19 13.02
CA PHE A 69 -0.82 -3.12 13.27
C PHE A 69 -1.41 -3.18 14.67
N THR A 70 -1.66 -2.00 15.22
CA THR A 70 -2.50 -1.77 16.37
C THR A 70 -3.78 -1.07 15.94
N ALA A 71 -4.80 -1.11 16.79
CA ALA A 71 -6.01 -0.32 16.57
C ALA A 71 -5.65 1.18 16.67
N GLY A 72 -6.05 1.96 15.66
CA GLY A 72 -5.69 3.37 15.54
C GLY A 72 -4.72 3.63 14.38
N TRP A 73 -3.99 4.72 14.47
CA TRP A 73 -2.96 5.11 13.50
C TRP A 73 -1.67 4.34 13.71
N ASN A 74 -1.07 3.89 12.62
CA ASN A 74 0.21 3.20 12.57
C ASN A 74 1.07 3.87 11.50
N GLU A 75 2.37 4.04 11.79
CA GLU A 75 3.34 4.44 10.77
C GLU A 75 4.03 3.18 10.25
N ILE A 76 3.98 2.96 8.94
CA ILE A 76 4.64 1.84 8.30
C ILE A 76 5.73 2.31 7.33
N GLU A 77 6.90 1.71 7.47
CA GLU A 77 7.99 1.82 6.50
C GLU A 77 8.03 0.55 5.65
N LEU A 78 8.02 0.73 4.34
CA LEU A 78 8.06 -0.33 3.35
C LEU A 78 9.32 -0.17 2.50
N PRO A 79 10.44 -0.82 2.87
CA PRO A 79 11.67 -0.74 2.11
C PRO A 79 11.53 -1.34 0.71
N PHE A 80 12.06 -0.67 -0.31
CA PHE A 80 11.97 -1.17 -1.69
C PHE A 80 12.81 -2.44 -1.91
N TYR A 81 13.89 -2.65 -1.16
CA TYR A 81 14.74 -3.84 -1.31
C TYR A 81 14.05 -5.16 -0.91
N ILE A 82 13.03 -5.12 -0.05
CA ILE A 82 12.20 -6.29 0.29
C ILE A 82 10.93 -6.38 -0.53
N SER A 83 10.68 -5.38 -1.39
CA SER A 83 9.48 -5.39 -2.23
C SER A 83 9.53 -6.54 -3.22
N SER A 84 8.36 -7.02 -3.58
CA SER A 84 8.18 -7.98 -4.66
C SER A 84 7.55 -7.29 -5.86
N PHE A 85 7.73 -7.89 -7.03
CA PHE A 85 7.15 -7.41 -8.26
C PHE A 85 6.28 -8.49 -8.89
N LYS A 86 5.21 -8.07 -9.57
CA LYS A 86 4.64 -8.87 -10.65
C LYS A 86 5.46 -8.57 -11.91
N ARG A 87 4.87 -7.90 -12.90
CA ARG A 87 5.64 -7.11 -13.87
C ARG A 87 6.05 -5.79 -13.22
N ALA A 88 7.26 -5.32 -13.48
CA ALA A 88 7.71 -4.02 -12.98
C ALA A 88 6.87 -2.88 -13.61
N PRO A 89 6.30 -1.97 -12.80
CA PRO A 89 5.61 -0.80 -13.31
C PRO A 89 6.60 0.28 -13.76
N LYS A 90 6.12 1.29 -14.49
CA LYS A 90 6.91 2.49 -14.83
C LYS A 90 7.07 3.35 -13.58
N THR A 91 8.24 3.33 -12.97
CA THR A 91 8.52 4.01 -11.70
C THR A 91 8.54 5.53 -11.84
N GLU A 92 8.72 6.04 -13.06
CA GLU A 92 8.59 7.45 -13.42
C GLU A 92 7.12 7.94 -13.53
N ALA A 93 6.15 7.02 -13.44
CA ALA A 93 4.74 7.33 -13.70
C ALA A 93 3.76 6.65 -12.73
N ILE A 94 4.17 6.40 -11.48
CA ILE A 94 3.29 5.78 -10.48
C ILE A 94 2.11 6.70 -10.19
N LYS A 95 0.89 6.16 -10.21
CA LYS A 95 -0.32 6.95 -9.95
C LYS A 95 -1.41 6.20 -9.17
N HIS A 96 -1.32 4.88 -9.06
CA HIS A 96 -2.29 4.06 -8.35
C HIS A 96 -1.64 3.37 -7.16
N PHE A 97 -2.34 3.34 -6.05
CA PHE A 97 -1.94 2.58 -4.87
C PHE A 97 -3.12 1.97 -4.17
N THR A 98 -2.88 0.80 -3.59
CA THR A 98 -3.94 -0.03 -3.02
C THR A 98 -3.43 -0.75 -1.79
N PHE A 99 -4.12 -0.55 -0.67
CA PHE A 99 -4.08 -1.46 0.47
C PHE A 99 -5.21 -2.48 0.30
N ASN A 100 -4.87 -3.75 0.10
CA ASN A 100 -5.83 -4.83 -0.07
C ASN A 100 -5.72 -5.81 1.09
N THR A 101 -6.84 -6.30 1.59
CA THR A 101 -6.89 -7.47 2.47
C THR A 101 -7.86 -8.46 1.88
N GLN A 102 -7.48 -9.73 1.80
CA GLN A 102 -8.39 -10.77 1.34
C GLN A 102 -9.48 -11.03 2.39
N LYS A 103 -10.74 -11.05 1.97
CA LYS A 103 -11.92 -11.43 2.79
C LYS A 103 -12.03 -10.73 4.16
N PRO A 104 -11.90 -9.39 4.25
CA PRO A 104 -11.99 -8.70 5.53
C PRO A 104 -13.34 -8.97 6.21
N SER A 105 -13.33 -9.04 7.54
CA SER A 105 -14.58 -9.08 8.30
C SER A 105 -15.34 -7.76 8.13
N GLU A 106 -16.67 -7.83 8.20
CA GLU A 106 -17.53 -6.65 8.13
C GLU A 106 -17.12 -5.61 9.20
N GLY A 107 -17.18 -4.33 8.85
CA GLY A 107 -16.86 -3.23 9.76
C GLY A 107 -15.39 -2.84 9.83
N ALA A 108 -14.51 -3.46 9.02
CA ALA A 108 -13.14 -2.98 8.85
C ALA A 108 -13.13 -1.54 8.29
N VAL A 109 -12.36 -0.67 8.94
CA VAL A 109 -12.12 0.71 8.51
C VAL A 109 -10.63 0.89 8.34
N ILE A 110 -10.23 1.22 7.11
CA ILE A 110 -8.85 1.49 6.72
C ILE A 110 -8.79 2.91 6.14
N ILE A 111 -7.85 3.72 6.62
CA ILE A 111 -7.55 5.05 6.08
C ILE A 111 -6.05 5.13 5.83
N LEU A 112 -5.66 5.69 4.69
CA LEU A 112 -4.26 5.96 4.34
C LEU A 112 -4.05 7.47 4.34
N ASP A 113 -2.92 7.93 4.88
CA ASP A 113 -2.52 9.33 4.88
C ASP A 113 -0.98 9.47 4.87
N ASN A 114 -0.48 10.69 4.69
CA ASN A 114 0.95 11.06 4.74
C ASN A 114 1.88 10.09 4.00
N MET A 115 1.56 9.78 2.75
CA MET A 115 2.39 8.87 1.96
C MET A 115 3.54 9.62 1.28
N TYR A 116 4.77 9.16 1.50
CA TYR A 116 5.97 9.74 0.87
C TYR A 116 7.08 8.70 0.72
N VAL A 117 8.08 9.00 -0.10
CA VAL A 117 9.26 8.15 -0.30
C VAL A 117 10.51 8.87 0.17
N THR A 118 11.44 8.12 0.79
CA THR A 118 12.76 8.61 1.18
C THR A 118 13.84 7.66 0.68
N LYS A 119 15.09 8.13 0.67
CA LYS A 119 16.29 7.32 0.57
C LYS A 119 17.39 7.98 1.39
N ASP A 120 18.18 7.17 2.07
CA ASP A 120 19.37 7.60 2.81
C ASP A 120 20.63 7.47 1.93
#